data_AF-A0A7V2X737-F1
#
_entry.id   AF-A0A7V2X737-F1
#
_cell.length_a   1.000
_cell.length_b   1.000
_cell.length_c   1.000
_cell.angle_alpha   90.00
_cell.angle_beta   90.00
_cell.angle_gamma   90.00
#
_symmetry.space_group_name_H-M   'P 1'
#
loop_
_entity.id
_entity.type
_entity.pdbx_description
1 polymer ?
#
loop_
_entity_poly.entity_id
_entity_poly.type
_entity_poly.pdbx_seq_one_letter_code
_entity_poly.pdbx_strand_id
1 'polypeptide(L)'
;RISDFKDNTGADLAKHLNTMIQEGIVGLVLDLRWNPGGLLTASRDVCELFLPKGSLVTYTRGRKDEQGRPNRDELKLVTTREPVVPDGLPVIVLVNRHTASSAEIVTGALQFHQRAIILGEKTFGKGSVQTIIPLERPANTAMRLTTALYYTPADVTIDEQGILPDIELSMTPESEEALAKQMFASFENEPENQYRQNHGRMTDYPVTDETVDDTQLLKAWEILREAPVWTDLLKQYHRDVRETQMSAEEAARRNGQQKDGAAESAAPSSNENAEPENTPADPETEEEPVPIP
;
A
#
# COMPACT_ATOMS: atom_id res chain seq x y z
N ARG A 1 12.81 -4.70 6.99
CA ARG A 1 12.17 -3.50 6.41
C ARG A 1 12.99 -3.04 5.20
N ILE A 2 12.34 -2.54 4.14
CA ILE A 2 13.00 -1.79 3.07
C ILE A 2 12.51 -0.35 3.14
N SER A 3 13.39 0.60 3.45
CA SER A 3 13.04 2.03 3.55
C SER A 3 13.10 2.77 2.21
N ASP A 4 13.95 2.31 1.28
CA ASP A 4 14.08 2.84 -0.07
C ASP A 4 14.63 1.78 -1.04
N PHE A 5 14.44 2.01 -2.34
CA PHE A 5 14.90 1.12 -3.40
C PHE A 5 16.15 1.66 -4.09
N LYS A 6 17.29 1.04 -3.78
CA LYS A 6 18.63 1.34 -4.33
C LYS A 6 19.15 0.18 -5.16
N ASP A 7 20.28 0.39 -5.80
CA ASP A 7 20.97 -0.59 -6.65
C ASP A 7 21.38 -1.86 -5.90
N ASN A 8 21.72 -1.76 -4.61
CA ASN A 8 22.08 -2.89 -3.76
C ASN A 8 20.90 -3.58 -3.04
N THR A 9 19.69 -3.01 -3.06
CA THR A 9 18.55 -3.50 -2.24
C THR A 9 18.27 -4.99 -2.44
N GLY A 10 18.27 -5.46 -3.70
CA GLY A 10 18.01 -6.88 -3.98
C GLY A 10 19.09 -7.82 -3.43
N ALA A 11 20.36 -7.42 -3.51
CA ALA A 11 21.48 -8.22 -3.00
C ALA A 11 21.50 -8.27 -1.47
N ASP A 12 21.29 -7.12 -0.82
CA ASP A 12 21.26 -7.04 0.64
C ASP A 12 20.06 -7.81 1.21
N LEU A 13 18.88 -7.67 0.60
CA LEU A 13 17.71 -8.42 1.00
C LEU A 13 17.92 -9.93 0.83
N ALA A 14 18.50 -10.38 -0.29
CA ALA A 14 18.80 -11.78 -0.51
C ALA A 14 19.74 -12.35 0.56
N LYS A 15 20.77 -11.58 0.96
CA LYS A 15 21.69 -11.99 2.03
C LYS A 15 20.94 -12.24 3.35
N HIS A 16 20.12 -11.28 3.79
CA HIS A 16 19.36 -11.40 5.04
C HIS A 16 18.30 -12.50 4.98
N LEU A 17 17.59 -12.65 3.86
CA LEU A 17 16.61 -13.73 3.66
C LEU A 17 17.27 -15.11 3.76
N ASN A 18 18.42 -15.32 3.12
CA ASN A 18 19.12 -16.58 3.19
C ASN A 18 19.53 -16.94 4.63
N THR A 19 20.02 -15.96 5.41
CA THR A 19 20.34 -16.17 6.84
C THR A 19 19.09 -16.57 7.63
N MET A 20 17.99 -15.82 7.50
CA MET A 20 16.75 -16.12 8.23
C MET A 20 16.16 -17.48 7.83
N ILE A 21 16.20 -17.85 6.55
CA ILE A 21 15.73 -19.15 6.06
C ILE A 21 16.57 -20.29 6.64
N GLN A 22 17.89 -20.13 6.72
CA GLN A 22 18.78 -21.10 7.37
C GLN A 22 18.52 -21.24 8.87
N GLU A 23 18.08 -20.16 9.52
CA GLU A 23 17.65 -20.14 10.93
C GLU A 23 16.25 -20.75 11.14
N GLY A 24 15.53 -21.10 10.06
CA GLY A 24 14.26 -21.83 10.14
C GLY A 24 13.05 -20.94 10.44
N ILE A 25 13.02 -19.71 9.92
CA ILE A 25 11.82 -18.86 10.03
C ILE A 25 10.57 -19.57 9.48
N VAL A 26 9.44 -19.35 10.12
CA VAL A 26 8.14 -19.95 9.76
C VAL A 26 7.19 -18.98 9.06
N GLY A 27 7.58 -17.71 8.97
CA GLY A 27 6.83 -16.65 8.31
C GLY A 27 7.69 -15.40 8.16
N LEU A 28 7.31 -14.52 7.25
CA LEU A 28 8.06 -13.32 6.95
C LEU A 28 7.14 -12.10 6.88
N VAL A 29 7.55 -11.00 7.51
CA VAL A 29 6.93 -9.69 7.34
C VAL A 29 7.88 -8.78 6.57
N LEU A 30 7.47 -8.35 5.38
CA LEU A 30 8.17 -7.38 4.56
C LEU A 30 7.57 -5.98 4.79
N ASP A 31 8.21 -5.17 5.63
CA ASP A 31 7.77 -3.80 5.89
C ASP A 31 8.22 -2.84 4.77
N LEU A 32 7.25 -2.28 4.03
CA LEU A 32 7.40 -1.25 2.99
C LEU A 32 6.70 0.08 3.37
N ARG A 33 6.29 0.25 4.64
CA ARG A 33 5.70 1.50 5.10
C ARG A 33 6.74 2.62 5.05
N TRP A 34 6.29 3.84 4.72
CA TRP A 34 7.14 5.01 4.53
C TRP A 34 8.25 4.85 3.48
N ASN A 35 8.06 3.94 2.52
CA ASN A 35 9.00 3.73 1.42
C ASN A 35 8.58 4.54 0.18
N PRO A 36 9.31 5.60 -0.22
CA PRO A 36 8.95 6.45 -1.35
C PRO A 36 9.26 5.81 -2.73
N GLY A 37 9.71 4.56 -2.73
CA GLY A 37 10.18 3.82 -3.88
C GLY A 37 11.68 4.03 -4.12
N GLY A 38 12.06 4.20 -5.38
CA GLY A 38 13.45 4.39 -5.79
C GLY A 38 13.68 3.84 -7.19
N LEU A 39 14.76 3.11 -7.40
CA LEU A 39 15.09 2.54 -8.71
C LEU A 39 14.05 1.50 -9.15
N LEU A 40 13.64 1.56 -10.42
CA LEU A 40 12.75 0.57 -11.01
C LEU A 40 13.39 -0.83 -11.04
N THR A 41 14.68 -0.91 -11.37
CA THR A 41 15.42 -2.17 -11.43
C THR A 41 15.42 -2.90 -10.10
N ALA A 42 15.53 -2.16 -8.99
CA ALA A 42 15.47 -2.72 -7.66
C ALA A 42 14.11 -3.36 -7.32
N SER A 43 13.00 -2.87 -7.91
CA SER A 43 11.69 -3.52 -7.74
C SER A 43 11.66 -4.93 -8.34
N ARG A 44 12.23 -5.12 -9.54
CA ARG A 44 12.42 -6.45 -10.14
C ARG A 44 13.30 -7.30 -9.26
N ASP A 45 14.44 -6.78 -8.85
CA ASP A 45 15.43 -7.56 -8.11
C ASP A 45 14.89 -8.02 -6.74
N VAL A 46 13.99 -7.24 -6.11
CA VAL A 46 13.24 -7.67 -4.92
C VAL A 46 12.19 -8.71 -5.28
N CYS A 47 11.34 -8.50 -6.29
CA CYS A 47 10.32 -9.47 -6.71
C CYS A 47 10.91 -10.83 -7.10
N GLU A 48 12.09 -10.86 -7.71
CA GLU A 48 12.82 -12.09 -8.06
C GLU A 48 13.16 -12.96 -6.85
N LEU A 49 13.22 -12.41 -5.63
CA LEU A 49 13.49 -13.20 -4.43
C LEU A 49 12.27 -14.01 -3.98
N PHE A 50 11.07 -13.61 -4.41
CA PHE A 50 9.79 -14.17 -3.96
C PHE A 50 9.02 -14.90 -5.05
N LEU A 51 9.17 -14.48 -6.31
CA LEU A 51 8.37 -14.96 -7.43
C LEU A 51 9.17 -15.91 -8.33
N PRO A 52 8.51 -16.92 -8.93
CA PRO A 52 9.12 -17.78 -9.95
C PRO A 52 9.71 -16.99 -11.11
N LYS A 53 10.74 -17.54 -11.76
CA LYS A 53 11.33 -16.96 -12.97
C LYS A 53 10.27 -16.78 -14.06
N GLY A 54 10.30 -15.62 -14.73
CA GLY A 54 9.37 -15.25 -15.80
C GLY A 54 8.06 -14.60 -15.32
N SER A 55 7.86 -14.46 -14.01
CA SER A 55 6.73 -13.73 -13.43
C SER A 55 6.74 -12.26 -13.85
N LEU A 56 5.59 -11.75 -14.27
CA LEU A 56 5.42 -10.33 -14.59
C LEU A 56 5.45 -9.49 -13.32
N VAL A 57 6.33 -8.49 -13.27
CA VAL A 57 6.44 -7.54 -12.15
C VAL A 57 5.62 -6.29 -12.43
N THR A 58 5.91 -5.63 -13.55
CA THR A 58 5.18 -4.44 -14.03
C THR A 58 5.45 -4.25 -15.51
N TYR A 59 4.69 -3.38 -16.15
CA TYR A 59 5.02 -2.83 -17.46
C TYR A 59 4.57 -1.38 -17.56
N THR A 60 5.07 -0.67 -18.56
CA THR A 60 4.73 0.72 -18.80
C THR A 60 3.93 0.87 -20.09
N ARG A 61 3.00 1.81 -20.10
CA ARG A 61 2.35 2.29 -21.33
C ARG A 61 2.60 3.78 -21.49
N GLY A 62 3.28 4.13 -22.57
CA GLY A 62 3.54 5.51 -22.97
C GLY A 62 2.38 6.10 -23.76
N ARG A 63 2.45 7.42 -24.00
CA ARG A 63 1.55 8.07 -24.98
C ARG A 63 1.78 7.47 -26.36
N LYS A 64 0.70 7.15 -27.08
CA LYS A 64 0.79 6.78 -28.50
C LYS A 64 1.19 8.01 -29.32
N ASP A 65 1.98 7.82 -30.37
CA ASP A 65 2.25 8.90 -31.33
C ASP A 65 0.99 9.24 -32.16
N GLU A 66 1.06 10.30 -32.97
CA GLU A 66 -0.04 10.73 -33.85
C GLU A 66 -0.51 9.63 -34.83
N GLN A 67 0.33 8.63 -35.08
CA GLN A 67 0.05 7.49 -35.94
C GLN A 67 -0.43 6.26 -35.14
N GLY A 68 -0.70 6.42 -33.85
CA GLY A 68 -1.19 5.37 -32.96
C GLY A 68 -0.15 4.31 -32.59
N ARG A 69 1.13 4.52 -32.91
CA ARG A 69 2.20 3.57 -32.61
C ARG A 69 2.63 3.70 -31.14
N PRO A 70 2.95 2.57 -30.49
CA PRO A 70 3.52 2.59 -29.15
C PRO A 70 4.87 3.32 -29.17
N ASN A 71 5.06 4.21 -28.21
CA ASN A 71 6.28 4.99 -28.10
C ASN A 71 7.40 4.17 -27.42
N ARG A 72 8.64 4.66 -27.45
CA ARG A 72 9.84 4.00 -26.89
C ARG A 72 9.77 3.67 -25.39
N ASP A 73 8.75 4.17 -24.69
CA ASP A 73 8.59 4.03 -23.25
C ASP A 73 7.76 2.80 -22.84
N GLU A 74 7.45 1.88 -23.77
CA GLU A 74 6.93 0.55 -23.42
C GLU A 74 8.05 -0.36 -22.93
N LEU A 75 7.95 -0.75 -21.66
CA LEU A 75 8.86 -1.67 -21.00
C LEU A 75 8.01 -2.76 -20.34
N LYS A 76 8.46 -4.01 -20.42
CA LYS A 76 7.94 -5.12 -19.62
C LYS A 76 9.03 -5.62 -18.69
N LEU A 77 8.75 -5.61 -17.39
CA LEU A 77 9.68 -6.05 -16.37
C LEU A 77 9.23 -7.42 -15.84
N VAL A 78 10.07 -8.43 -16.02
CA VAL A 78 9.82 -9.81 -15.58
C VAL A 78 10.97 -10.29 -14.70
N THR A 79 10.68 -11.23 -13.81
CA THR A 79 11.72 -11.91 -13.02
C THR A 79 12.61 -12.76 -13.91
N THR A 80 13.91 -12.77 -13.63
CA THR A 80 14.93 -13.46 -14.44
C THR A 80 15.64 -14.60 -13.71
N ARG A 81 15.46 -14.69 -12.39
CA ARG A 81 16.08 -15.66 -11.48
C ARG A 81 15.02 -16.47 -10.74
N GLU A 82 15.44 -17.59 -10.18
CA GLU A 82 14.60 -18.39 -9.29
C GLU A 82 14.49 -17.74 -7.89
N PRO A 83 13.35 -17.91 -7.20
CA PRO A 83 13.13 -17.31 -5.90
C PRO A 83 14.02 -17.93 -4.83
N VAL A 84 14.39 -17.09 -3.86
CA VAL A 84 15.12 -17.52 -2.65
C VAL A 84 14.13 -17.92 -1.56
N VAL A 85 12.99 -17.24 -1.48
CA VAL A 85 11.96 -17.52 -0.48
C VAL A 85 11.12 -18.72 -0.93
N PRO A 86 11.02 -19.81 -0.13
CA PRO A 86 10.23 -20.98 -0.49
C PRO A 86 8.76 -20.64 -0.72
N ASP A 87 8.12 -21.25 -1.72
CA ASP A 87 6.71 -20.99 -2.09
C ASP A 87 5.73 -21.18 -0.92
N GLY A 88 6.02 -22.14 -0.03
CA GLY A 88 5.19 -22.43 1.14
C GLY A 88 5.40 -21.52 2.34
N LEU A 89 6.42 -20.64 2.33
CA LEU A 89 6.66 -19.73 3.45
C LEU A 89 5.64 -18.58 3.40
N PRO A 90 4.81 -18.40 4.45
CA PRO A 90 3.86 -17.30 4.52
C PRO A 90 4.56 -15.94 4.52
N VAL A 91 4.04 -15.00 3.72
CA VAL A 91 4.58 -13.64 3.60
C VAL A 91 3.46 -12.62 3.76
N ILE A 92 3.68 -11.64 4.63
CA ILE A 92 2.85 -10.45 4.75
C ILE A 92 3.68 -9.23 4.34
N VAL A 93 3.11 -8.32 3.56
CA VAL A 93 3.73 -7.03 3.23
C VAL A 93 2.98 -5.94 3.98
N LEU A 94 3.70 -5.14 4.77
CA LEU A 94 3.13 -3.95 5.41
C LEU A 94 3.26 -2.74 4.49
N VAL A 95 2.16 -2.02 4.30
CA VAL A 95 2.10 -0.81 3.46
C VAL A 95 1.31 0.29 4.14
N ASN A 96 1.60 1.55 3.77
CA ASN A 96 0.81 2.70 4.19
C ASN A 96 0.69 3.72 3.07
N ARG A 97 0.03 4.86 3.36
CA ARG A 97 -0.13 5.97 2.41
C ARG A 97 1.18 6.59 1.91
N HIS A 98 2.31 6.26 2.54
CA HIS A 98 3.64 6.73 2.17
C HIS A 98 4.44 5.69 1.34
N THR A 99 3.89 4.49 1.13
CA THR A 99 4.42 3.49 0.20
C THR A 99 4.15 3.96 -1.23
N ALA A 100 5.20 4.20 -2.03
CA ALA A 100 5.08 4.81 -3.35
C ALA A 100 5.99 4.17 -4.43
N SER A 101 5.62 4.33 -5.72
CA SER A 101 6.48 4.01 -6.88
C SER A 101 6.98 2.55 -6.88
N SER A 102 8.30 2.30 -6.90
CA SER A 102 8.88 0.95 -6.85
C SER A 102 8.33 0.07 -5.72
N ALA A 103 7.97 0.65 -4.57
CA ALA A 103 7.37 -0.09 -3.47
C ALA A 103 5.94 -0.55 -3.81
N GLU A 104 5.17 0.26 -4.53
CA GLU A 104 3.84 -0.09 -5.04
C GLU A 104 3.92 -1.17 -6.13
N ILE A 105 4.95 -1.11 -6.99
CA ILE A 105 5.22 -2.15 -7.98
C ILE A 105 5.45 -3.50 -7.30
N VAL A 106 6.31 -3.55 -6.27
CA VAL A 106 6.55 -4.79 -5.50
C VAL A 106 5.26 -5.26 -4.82
N THR A 107 4.54 -4.34 -4.17
CA THR A 107 3.27 -4.63 -3.48
C THR A 107 2.25 -5.25 -4.45
N GLY A 108 1.98 -4.58 -5.57
CA GLY A 108 1.00 -5.02 -6.56
C GLY A 108 1.39 -6.33 -7.24
N ALA A 109 2.68 -6.54 -7.53
CA ALA A 109 3.17 -7.80 -8.09
C ALA A 109 3.02 -8.97 -7.12
N LEU A 110 3.46 -8.81 -5.86
CA LEU A 110 3.37 -9.88 -4.86
C LEU A 110 1.92 -10.23 -4.51
N GLN A 111 1.03 -9.22 -4.46
CA GLN A 111 -0.40 -9.44 -4.29
C GLN A 111 -0.98 -10.22 -5.48
N PHE A 112 -0.71 -9.78 -6.71
CA PHE A 112 -1.24 -10.41 -7.91
C PHE A 112 -0.87 -11.89 -8.04
N HIS A 113 0.38 -12.22 -7.75
CA HIS A 113 0.87 -13.60 -7.82
C HIS A 113 0.48 -14.42 -6.58
N GLN A 114 -0.35 -13.89 -5.69
CA GLN A 114 -0.74 -14.53 -4.41
C GLN A 114 0.48 -14.97 -3.59
N ARG A 115 1.58 -14.22 -3.71
CA ARG A 115 2.83 -14.53 -3.01
C ARG A 115 2.90 -13.84 -1.67
N ALA A 116 2.14 -12.78 -1.45
CA ALA A 116 2.00 -12.17 -0.13
C ALA A 116 0.58 -11.65 0.10
N ILE A 117 0.21 -11.57 1.38
CA ILE A 117 -0.98 -10.84 1.85
C ILE A 117 -0.54 -9.41 2.17
N ILE A 118 -1.24 -8.43 1.61
CA ILE A 118 -0.95 -7.01 1.82
C ILE A 118 -1.78 -6.50 3.01
N LEU A 119 -1.11 -5.93 4.02
CA LEU A 119 -1.73 -5.44 5.24
C LEU A 119 -1.37 -3.97 5.47
N GLY A 120 -2.35 -3.16 5.85
CA GLY A 120 -2.14 -1.78 6.27
C GLY A 120 -3.12 -0.82 5.61
N GLU A 121 -2.60 0.24 4.98
CA GLU A 121 -3.43 1.25 4.31
C GLU A 121 -3.18 1.28 2.81
N LYS A 122 -4.12 1.88 2.06
CA LYS A 122 -3.95 2.19 0.64
C LYS A 122 -2.61 2.90 0.39
N THR A 123 -1.87 2.46 -0.63
CA THR A 123 -0.60 3.09 -1.03
C THR A 123 -0.80 4.45 -1.72
N PHE A 124 0.29 5.17 -1.96
CA PHE A 124 0.27 6.57 -2.41
C PHE A 124 -0.40 6.80 -3.78
N GLY A 125 -0.18 5.91 -4.75
CA GLY A 125 -0.65 6.04 -6.13
C GLY A 125 0.32 6.78 -7.05
N LYS A 126 1.63 6.58 -6.88
CA LYS A 126 2.65 7.18 -7.76
C LYS A 126 3.02 6.16 -8.85
N GLY A 127 2.29 6.19 -9.95
CA GLY A 127 2.46 5.27 -11.07
C GLY A 127 3.10 5.89 -12.31
N SER A 128 3.54 7.15 -12.28
CA SER A 128 4.10 7.81 -13.47
C SER A 128 5.61 7.58 -13.65
N VAL A 129 6.01 7.41 -14.92
CA VAL A 129 7.40 7.39 -15.38
C VAL A 129 7.81 8.81 -15.75
N GLN A 130 8.92 9.29 -15.18
CA GLN A 130 9.47 10.59 -15.50
C GLN A 130 10.79 10.44 -16.26
N THR A 131 10.83 10.95 -17.49
CA THR A 131 12.03 10.97 -18.34
C THR A 131 12.72 12.33 -18.23
N ILE A 132 14.04 12.33 -18.06
CA ILE A 132 14.87 13.54 -18.15
C ILE A 132 15.26 13.72 -19.62
N ILE A 133 14.78 14.79 -20.24
CA ILE A 133 15.03 15.15 -21.63
C ILE A 133 16.00 16.34 -21.64
N PRO A 134 17.27 16.13 -22.02
CA PRO A 134 18.24 17.23 -22.15
C PRO A 134 17.74 18.27 -23.14
N LEU A 135 17.88 19.56 -22.80
CA LEU A 135 17.52 20.65 -23.68
C LEU A 135 18.77 21.15 -24.41
N GLU A 136 18.65 21.38 -25.71
CA GLU A 136 19.74 21.95 -26.50
C GLU A 136 20.04 23.40 -26.09
N ARG A 137 19.01 24.14 -25.68
CA ARG A 137 19.12 25.54 -25.21
C ARG A 137 18.09 25.83 -24.12
N PRO A 138 18.49 26.51 -23.02
CA PRO A 138 19.86 26.88 -22.66
C PRO A 138 20.72 25.65 -22.34
N ALA A 139 22.05 25.76 -22.58
CA ALA A 139 22.98 24.66 -22.33
C ALA A 139 22.96 24.22 -20.86
N ASN A 140 23.25 22.93 -20.61
CA ASN A 140 23.22 22.31 -19.29
C ASN A 140 21.85 22.36 -18.59
N THR A 141 20.76 22.37 -19.37
CA THR A 141 19.41 22.24 -18.82
C THR A 141 18.72 20.99 -19.33
N ALA A 142 17.73 20.51 -18.58
CA ALA A 142 16.92 19.36 -18.93
C ALA A 142 15.49 19.55 -18.43
N MET A 143 14.55 18.93 -19.12
CA MET A 143 13.15 18.88 -18.74
C MET A 143 12.83 17.51 -18.14
N ARG A 144 12.23 17.47 -16.96
CA ARG A 144 11.68 16.25 -16.39
C ARG A 144 10.20 16.17 -16.75
N LEU A 145 9.83 15.19 -17.58
CA LEU A 145 8.48 15.07 -18.12
C LEU A 145 7.91 13.68 -17.84
N THR A 146 6.63 13.61 -17.46
CA THR A 146 5.90 12.35 -17.39
C THR A 146 5.65 11.81 -18.80
N THR A 147 6.13 10.61 -19.07
CA THR A 147 6.14 10.01 -20.42
C THR A 147 5.29 8.76 -20.52
N ALA A 148 5.14 8.03 -19.42
CA ALA A 148 4.39 6.78 -19.35
C ALA A 148 3.79 6.55 -17.95
N LEU A 149 2.91 5.57 -17.86
CA LEU A 149 2.34 5.06 -16.60
C LEU A 149 2.74 3.60 -16.40
N TYR A 150 3.00 3.22 -15.15
CA TYR A 150 3.19 1.85 -14.68
C TYR A 150 1.84 1.16 -14.49
N TYR A 151 1.77 -0.06 -14.99
CA TYR A 151 0.67 -0.98 -14.83
C TYR A 151 1.12 -2.18 -14.02
N THR A 152 0.24 -2.63 -13.13
CA THR A 152 0.42 -3.89 -12.41
C THR A 152 0.17 -5.07 -13.35
N PRO A 153 0.51 -6.30 -12.95
CA PRO A 153 0.16 -7.49 -13.74
C PRO A 153 -1.35 -7.69 -13.91
N ALA A 154 -2.19 -7.03 -13.09
CA ALA A 154 -3.65 -7.01 -13.22
C ALA A 154 -4.18 -6.08 -14.33
N ASP A 155 -3.29 -5.46 -15.10
CA ASP A 155 -3.61 -4.46 -16.13
C ASP A 155 -4.30 -3.19 -15.60
N VAL A 156 -3.91 -2.77 -14.40
CA VAL A 156 -4.39 -1.53 -13.79
C VAL A 156 -3.23 -0.58 -13.53
N THR A 157 -3.44 0.70 -13.85
CA THR A 157 -2.46 1.75 -13.58
C THR A 157 -2.34 2.00 -12.08
N ILE A 158 -1.12 2.14 -11.59
CA ILE A 158 -0.86 2.53 -10.19
C ILE A 158 -1.16 4.02 -9.98
N ASP A 159 -1.03 4.83 -11.04
CA ASP A 159 -1.10 6.28 -10.96
C ASP A 159 -2.48 6.76 -10.52
N GLU A 160 -2.52 7.58 -9.48
CA GLU A 160 -3.71 8.08 -8.77
C GLU A 160 -4.58 6.99 -8.11
N GLN A 161 -4.36 5.72 -8.42
CA GLN A 161 -5.10 4.59 -7.87
C GLN A 161 -4.46 4.02 -6.61
N GLY A 162 -3.13 3.86 -6.59
CA GLY A 162 -2.44 3.06 -5.58
C GLY A 162 -2.85 1.59 -5.59
N ILE A 163 -2.44 0.87 -4.55
CA ILE A 163 -2.75 -0.54 -4.30
C ILE A 163 -3.54 -0.59 -2.99
N LEU A 164 -4.72 -1.21 -3.01
CA LEU A 164 -5.47 -1.47 -1.79
C LEU A 164 -4.95 -2.74 -1.11
N PRO A 165 -4.89 -2.75 0.24
CA PRO A 165 -4.46 -3.92 0.97
C PRO A 165 -5.51 -5.04 0.91
N ASP A 166 -5.05 -6.26 1.10
CA ASP A 166 -5.90 -7.42 1.36
C ASP A 166 -6.61 -7.26 2.71
N ILE A 167 -5.88 -6.74 3.71
CA ILE A 167 -6.38 -6.44 5.04
C ILE A 167 -6.15 -4.97 5.34
N GLU A 168 -7.23 -4.20 5.36
CA GLU A 168 -7.19 -2.79 5.73
C GLU A 168 -7.11 -2.64 7.25
N LEU A 169 -6.05 -1.98 7.71
CA LEU A 169 -5.82 -1.65 9.10
C LEU A 169 -5.06 -0.33 9.16
N SER A 170 -5.77 0.76 9.49
CA SER A 170 -5.18 2.08 9.61
C SER A 170 -4.66 2.37 11.01
N MET A 171 -3.69 3.28 11.10
CA MET A 171 -3.27 3.92 12.34
C MET A 171 -3.83 5.34 12.38
N THR A 172 -4.09 5.88 13.57
CA THR A 172 -4.36 7.33 13.65
C THR A 172 -3.10 8.10 13.24
N PRO A 173 -3.22 9.31 12.69
CA PRO A 173 -2.07 10.13 12.34
C PRO A 173 -1.08 10.30 13.52
N GLU A 174 -1.60 10.45 14.73
CA GLU A 174 -0.81 10.60 15.95
C GLU A 174 -0.03 9.32 16.27
N SER A 175 -0.68 8.15 16.21
CA SER A 175 -0.02 6.86 16.45
C SER A 175 1.01 6.55 15.38
N GLU A 176 0.72 6.85 14.11
CA GLU A 176 1.66 6.64 13.02
C GLU A 176 2.90 7.53 13.15
N GLU A 177 2.71 8.81 13.46
CA GLU A 177 3.81 9.76 13.67
C GLU A 177 4.66 9.35 14.88
N ALA A 178 4.02 8.96 15.99
CA ALA A 178 4.71 8.55 17.19
C ALA A 178 5.50 7.24 16.97
N LEU A 179 4.93 6.26 16.26
CA LEU A 179 5.64 5.04 15.86
C LEU A 179 6.83 5.37 14.95
N ALA A 180 6.66 6.23 13.94
CA ALA A 180 7.74 6.62 13.04
C ALA A 180 8.90 7.30 13.81
N LYS A 181 8.59 8.18 14.76
CA LYS A 181 9.58 8.82 15.65
C LYS A 181 10.30 7.79 16.51
N GLN A 182 9.57 6.86 17.12
CA GLN A 182 10.14 5.78 17.94
C GLN A 182 11.11 4.91 17.13
N MET A 183 10.69 4.49 15.94
CA MET A 183 11.53 3.71 15.02
C MET A 183 12.79 4.48 14.60
N PHE A 184 12.67 5.77 14.31
CA PHE A 184 13.81 6.61 13.91
C PHE A 184 14.79 6.83 15.07
N ALA A 185 14.29 7.18 16.26
CA ALA A 185 15.11 7.42 17.45
C ALA A 185 15.93 6.18 17.85
N SER A 186 15.38 4.98 17.63
CA SER A 186 16.10 3.73 17.91
C SER A 186 17.36 3.53 17.07
N PHE A 187 17.38 4.09 15.86
CA PHE A 187 18.56 4.09 14.97
C PHE A 187 19.52 5.24 15.28
N GLU A 188 19.00 6.44 15.59
CA GLU A 188 19.83 7.63 15.84
C GLU A 188 20.73 7.46 17.07
N ASN A 189 20.22 6.81 18.12
CA ASN A 189 20.97 6.60 19.36
C ASN A 189 22.06 5.53 19.22
N GLU A 190 21.85 4.52 18.37
CA GLU A 190 22.72 3.35 18.21
C GLU A 190 22.69 2.86 16.75
N PRO A 191 23.66 3.25 15.91
CA PRO A 191 23.65 2.92 14.47
C PRO A 191 23.63 1.41 14.17
N GLU A 192 24.06 0.56 15.11
CA GLU A 192 23.97 -0.90 15.00
C GLU A 192 22.51 -1.41 14.96
N ASN A 193 21.57 -0.62 15.50
CA ASN A 193 20.14 -0.90 15.48
C ASN A 193 19.47 -0.57 14.13
N GLN A 194 20.23 -0.26 13.08
CA GLN A 194 19.72 -0.13 11.72
C GLN A 194 18.87 -1.34 11.27
N TYR A 195 19.08 -2.52 11.87
CA TYR A 195 18.32 -3.75 11.60
C TYR A 195 17.38 -4.17 12.74
N ARG A 196 17.26 -3.36 13.80
CA ARG A 196 16.47 -3.66 15.00
C ARG A 196 15.73 -2.40 15.43
N GLN A 197 14.84 -1.88 14.59
CA GLN A 197 14.06 -0.69 14.94
C GLN A 197 13.08 -0.98 16.07
N ASN A 198 12.76 0.02 16.89
CA ASN A 198 11.83 -0.14 18.02
C ASN A 198 10.37 -0.13 17.55
N HIS A 199 9.73 -1.30 17.60
CA HIS A 199 8.30 -1.52 17.30
C HIS A 199 7.47 -1.75 18.57
N GLY A 200 7.90 -1.17 19.69
CA GLY A 200 7.29 -1.38 21.00
C GLY A 200 7.44 -2.82 21.45
N ARG A 201 6.34 -3.42 21.94
CA ARG A 201 6.32 -4.80 22.46
C ARG A 201 6.69 -5.88 21.46
N MET A 202 6.72 -5.58 20.16
CA MET A 202 7.16 -6.50 19.11
C MET A 202 8.68 -6.66 19.04
N THR A 203 9.43 -5.88 19.82
CA THR A 203 10.90 -5.83 19.81
C THR A 203 11.47 -5.80 21.21
N ASP A 204 12.76 -6.07 21.35
CA ASP A 204 13.43 -6.24 22.66
C ASP A 204 13.74 -4.92 23.39
N TYR A 205 13.11 -3.80 23.00
CA TYR A 205 13.32 -2.49 23.61
C TYR A 205 12.60 -2.38 24.96
N PRO A 206 13.15 -1.62 25.94
CA PRO A 206 12.44 -1.32 27.18
C PRO A 206 11.10 -0.62 26.91
N VAL A 207 10.03 -1.17 27.47
CA VAL A 207 8.69 -0.58 27.36
C VAL A 207 8.50 0.45 28.48
N THR A 208 8.14 1.67 28.08
CA THR A 208 7.83 2.82 28.94
C THR A 208 6.39 3.29 28.70
N ASP A 209 5.91 4.23 29.50
CA ASP A 209 4.59 4.86 29.32
C ASP A 209 4.47 5.63 27.99
N GLU A 210 5.60 5.99 27.37
CA GLU A 210 5.68 6.66 26.07
C GLU A 210 5.79 5.69 24.89
N THR A 211 5.91 4.38 25.16
CA THR A 211 6.10 3.38 24.11
C THR A 211 4.84 3.20 23.28
N VAL A 212 5.01 3.25 21.95
CA VAL A 212 3.96 3.02 20.97
C VAL A 212 4.13 1.62 20.39
N ASP A 213 3.08 0.82 20.51
CA ASP A 213 3.04 -0.50 19.89
C ASP A 213 2.73 -0.40 18.40
N ASP A 214 3.45 -1.19 17.61
CA ASP A 214 3.16 -1.35 16.20
C ASP A 214 1.99 -2.33 16.00
N THR A 215 0.76 -1.79 15.97
CA THR A 215 -0.48 -2.56 15.85
C THR A 215 -0.59 -3.32 14.53
N GLN A 216 -0.05 -2.76 13.43
CA GLN A 216 -0.03 -3.42 12.13
C GLN A 216 0.95 -4.60 12.11
N LEU A 217 2.14 -4.44 12.70
CA LEU A 217 3.09 -5.53 12.84
C LEU A 217 2.57 -6.63 13.78
N LEU A 218 1.92 -6.24 14.89
CA LEU A 218 1.27 -7.19 15.79
C LEU A 218 0.21 -8.00 15.04
N LYS A 219 -0.67 -7.35 14.26
CA LYS A 219 -1.70 -8.05 13.49
C LYS A 219 -1.10 -8.99 12.45
N ALA A 220 -0.04 -8.57 11.75
CA ALA A 220 0.68 -9.43 10.82
C ALA A 220 1.26 -10.66 11.53
N TRP A 221 1.86 -10.47 12.71
CA TRP A 221 2.39 -11.56 13.51
C TRP A 221 1.30 -12.53 14.00
N GLU A 222 0.13 -12.03 14.42
CA GLU A 222 -1.02 -12.86 14.78
C GLU A 222 -1.46 -13.74 13.61
N ILE A 223 -1.63 -13.16 12.43
CA ILE A 223 -2.06 -13.88 11.21
C ILE A 223 -1.08 -15.01 10.87
N LEU A 224 0.22 -14.73 10.91
CA LEU A 224 1.26 -15.73 10.64
C LEU A 224 1.24 -16.92 11.62
N ARG A 225 0.57 -16.78 12.78
CA ARG A 225 0.42 -17.84 13.79
C ARG A 225 -0.90 -18.60 13.71
N GLU A 226 -1.88 -18.10 12.95
CA GLU A 226 -3.21 -18.72 12.84
C GLU A 226 -3.16 -20.05 12.08
N ALA A 227 -2.37 -20.12 11.01
CA ALA A 227 -2.27 -21.32 10.19
C ALA A 227 -0.82 -21.57 9.72
N PRO A 228 -0.31 -22.81 9.84
CA PRO A 228 1.03 -23.14 9.39
C PRO A 228 1.13 -23.32 7.86
N VAL A 229 -0.01 -23.33 7.15
CA VAL A 229 -0.07 -23.61 5.71
C VAL A 229 -0.45 -22.34 4.95
N TRP A 230 0.43 -21.93 4.03
CA TRP A 230 0.26 -20.71 3.23
C TRP A 230 -1.07 -20.65 2.47
N THR A 231 -1.51 -21.77 1.89
CA THR A 231 -2.76 -21.83 1.11
C THR A 231 -4.01 -21.51 1.93
N ASP A 232 -4.00 -21.77 3.24
CA ASP A 232 -5.16 -21.51 4.09
C ASP A 232 -5.21 -20.04 4.50
N LEU A 233 -4.06 -19.41 4.76
CA LEU A 233 -3.96 -17.97 4.94
C LEU A 233 -4.43 -17.22 3.69
N LEU A 234 -4.02 -17.66 2.49
CA LEU A 234 -4.49 -17.07 1.24
C LEU A 234 -6.01 -17.13 1.10
N LYS A 235 -6.64 -18.29 1.35
CA LYS A 235 -8.09 -18.42 1.25
C LYS A 235 -8.83 -17.50 2.23
N GLN A 236 -8.27 -17.27 3.40
CA GLN A 236 -8.90 -16.49 4.45
C GLN A 236 -8.73 -14.98 4.25
N TYR A 237 -7.56 -14.55 3.79
CA TYR A 237 -7.17 -13.14 3.87
C TYR A 237 -6.91 -12.47 2.54
N HIS A 238 -6.47 -13.20 1.51
CA HIS A 238 -6.14 -12.59 0.24
C HIS A 238 -7.41 -12.14 -0.51
N ARG A 239 -7.37 -10.93 -1.08
CA ARG A 239 -8.48 -10.37 -1.85
C ARG A 239 -8.20 -10.45 -3.34
N ASP A 240 -9.25 -10.64 -4.11
CA ASP A 240 -9.15 -10.66 -5.57
C ASP A 240 -8.58 -9.33 -6.08
N VAL A 241 -7.56 -9.40 -6.96
CA VAL A 241 -6.93 -8.20 -7.53
C VAL A 241 -7.88 -7.30 -8.31
N ARG A 242 -9.00 -7.84 -8.81
CA ARG A 242 -10.07 -7.04 -9.43
C ARG A 242 -10.81 -6.17 -8.43
N GLU A 243 -10.54 -6.33 -7.13
CA GLU A 243 -11.07 -5.50 -6.06
C GLU A 243 -10.00 -4.62 -5.41
N THR A 244 -8.75 -5.05 -5.41
CA THR A 244 -7.66 -4.34 -4.75
C THR A 244 -6.79 -3.50 -5.68
N GLN A 245 -6.83 -3.80 -6.98
CA GLN A 245 -6.14 -3.09 -8.05
C GLN A 245 -7.18 -2.72 -9.10
N MET A 246 -7.99 -1.70 -8.82
CA MET A 246 -9.08 -1.24 -9.68
C MET A 246 -8.73 0.07 -10.35
N SER A 247 -9.24 0.29 -11.56
CA SER A 247 -9.21 1.62 -12.19
C SER A 247 -10.19 2.59 -11.51
N ALA A 248 -9.96 3.90 -11.63
CA ALA A 248 -10.90 4.91 -11.13
C ALA A 248 -12.31 4.76 -11.70
N GLU A 249 -12.43 4.38 -12.98
CA GLU A 249 -13.72 4.14 -13.61
C GLU A 249 -14.47 2.97 -12.98
N GLU A 250 -13.77 1.87 -12.69
CA GLU A 250 -14.36 0.70 -12.03
C GLU A 250 -14.71 0.97 -10.57
N ALA A 251 -13.86 1.70 -9.85
CA ALA A 251 -14.14 2.15 -8.49
C ALA A 251 -15.39 3.04 -8.44
N ALA A 252 -15.53 3.99 -9.38
CA ALA A 252 -16.70 4.85 -9.49
C ALA A 252 -17.97 4.07 -9.83
N ARG A 253 -17.91 3.10 -10.76
CA ARG A 253 -19.04 2.23 -11.12
C ARG A 253 -19.51 1.39 -9.93
N ARG A 254 -18.59 0.82 -9.15
CA ARG A 254 -18.92 0.06 -7.93
C ARG A 254 -19.58 0.92 -6.87
N ASN A 255 -19.03 2.11 -6.62
CA ASN A 255 -19.62 3.05 -5.65
C ASN A 255 -21.01 3.54 -6.08
N GLY A 256 -21.25 3.70 -7.39
CA GLY A 256 -22.58 3.99 -7.93
C GLY A 256 -23.57 2.84 -7.68
N GLN A 257 -23.19 1.61 -8.03
CA GLN A 257 -24.04 0.42 -7.85
C GLN A 257 -24.35 0.12 -6.37
N GLN A 258 -23.41 0.35 -5.45
CA GLN A 258 -23.66 0.21 -4.01
C GLN A 258 -24.62 1.27 -3.46
N LYS A 259 -24.58 2.51 -3.99
CA LYS A 259 -25.52 3.56 -3.60
C LYS A 259 -26.93 3.30 -4.13
N ASP A 260 -27.06 2.78 -5.35
CA ASP A 260 -28.36 2.44 -5.94
C ASP A 260 -29.00 1.23 -5.25
N GLY A 261 -28.21 0.22 -4.87
CA GLY A 261 -28.70 -0.95 -4.12
C GLY A 261 -29.11 -0.64 -2.68
N ALA A 262 -28.51 0.36 -2.03
CA ALA A 262 -28.91 0.83 -0.71
C ALA A 262 -30.20 1.67 -0.75
N ALA A 263 -30.50 2.32 -1.88
CA ALA A 263 -31.74 3.07 -2.08
C ALA A 263 -32.95 2.15 -2.32
N GLU A 264 -32.76 0.97 -2.93
CA GLU A 264 -33.84 -0.01 -3.13
C GLU A 264 -34.26 -0.78 -1.86
N SER A 265 -33.43 -0.79 -0.79
CA SER A 265 -33.79 -1.44 0.48
C SER A 265 -34.56 -0.56 1.48
N ALA A 266 -34.84 0.70 1.13
CA ALA A 266 -35.54 1.64 2.00
C ALA A 266 -36.88 2.10 1.37
N ALA A 267 -37.83 1.17 1.21
CA ALA A 267 -39.23 1.51 0.97
C ALA A 267 -40.00 1.54 2.31
N PRO A 268 -40.82 2.57 2.58
CA PRO A 268 -41.47 2.75 3.88
C PRO A 268 -42.68 1.82 4.05
N SER A 269 -42.80 1.19 5.22
CA SER A 269 -44.01 0.50 5.63
C SER A 269 -45.10 1.53 5.98
N SER A 270 -46.18 1.54 5.21
CA SER A 270 -47.40 2.28 5.49
C SER A 270 -48.07 1.77 6.77
N ASN A 271 -48.41 2.66 7.69
CA ASN A 271 -49.56 2.43 8.57
C ASN A 271 -50.24 3.75 8.93
N GLU A 272 -51.52 3.84 8.55
CA GLU A 272 -52.46 4.91 8.86
C GLU A 272 -52.93 4.84 10.33
N ASN A 273 -53.10 6.01 10.96
CA ASN A 273 -54.28 6.44 11.73
C ASN A 273 -53.89 7.38 12.89
N ALA A 274 -54.35 8.63 12.82
CA ALA A 274 -55.25 9.27 13.80
C ALA A 274 -55.21 10.81 13.67
N GLU A 275 -56.38 11.40 13.85
CA GLU A 275 -56.85 12.75 13.52
C GLU A 275 -56.27 13.92 14.34
N PRO A 276 -56.53 15.18 13.93
CA PRO A 276 -55.91 16.39 14.51
C PRO A 276 -56.81 17.09 15.53
N GLU A 277 -56.20 17.75 16.51
CA GLU A 277 -56.84 18.82 17.29
C GLU A 277 -56.01 20.11 17.28
N ASN A 278 -56.74 21.20 17.43
CA ASN A 278 -56.53 22.49 16.82
C ASN A 278 -56.29 23.56 17.90
N THR A 279 -55.56 24.62 17.52
CA THR A 279 -55.67 26.03 18.01
C THR A 279 -55.16 26.41 19.43
N PRO A 280 -54.84 27.71 19.70
CA PRO A 280 -53.86 28.60 19.02
C PRO A 280 -53.10 29.58 19.97
N ALA A 281 -52.15 30.36 19.39
CA ALA A 281 -51.73 31.78 19.63
C ALA A 281 -51.59 32.32 21.08
N ASP A 282 -50.64 33.16 21.51
CA ASP A 282 -49.73 34.19 20.97
C ASP A 282 -49.00 34.81 22.22
N PRO A 283 -48.23 35.92 22.20
CA PRO A 283 -47.03 36.24 21.42
C PRO A 283 -45.90 36.88 22.30
N GLU A 284 -44.83 37.35 21.63
CA GLU A 284 -43.87 38.41 22.04
C GLU A 284 -42.90 38.19 23.22
N THR A 285 -41.59 38.28 22.96
CA THR A 285 -40.79 39.52 23.15
C THR A 285 -39.36 39.34 22.64
N GLU A 286 -38.85 40.39 21.99
CA GLU A 286 -37.47 40.63 21.56
C GLU A 286 -36.49 40.69 22.74
N GLU A 287 -35.25 40.23 22.55
CA GLU A 287 -34.06 40.90 23.12
C GLU A 287 -32.77 40.52 22.36
N GLU A 288 -31.98 41.55 22.07
CA GLU A 288 -30.74 41.58 21.27
C GLU A 288 -29.49 41.01 22.00
N PRO A 289 -28.37 40.75 21.29
CA PRO A 289 -27.23 39.99 21.82
C PRO A 289 -26.16 40.88 22.48
N VAL A 290 -25.42 40.32 23.44
CA VAL A 290 -24.23 40.96 24.06
C VAL A 290 -23.06 39.95 24.15
N PRO A 291 -21.79 40.36 23.96
CA PRO A 291 -20.74 39.50 23.43
C PRO A 291 -19.79 38.88 24.48
N ILE A 292 -18.96 38.00 23.93
CA ILE A 292 -17.87 37.16 24.45
C ILE A 292 -16.82 37.93 25.28
N PRO A 293 -16.22 37.27 26.28
CA PRO A 293 -14.79 37.34 26.58
C PRO A 293 -14.03 36.06 26.19
#